data_AF-A0A369C318-F1
#
_entry.id   AF-A0A369C318-F1
#
_cell.length_a   1.000
_cell.length_b   1.000
_cell.length_c   1.000
_cell.angle_alpha   90.00
_cell.angle_beta   90.00
_cell.angle_gamma   90.00
#
_symmetry.space_group_name_H-M   'P 1'
#
loop_
_entity.id
_entity.type
_entity.pdbx_description
1 polymer ?
#
loop_
_entity_poly.entity_id
_entity_poly.type
_entity_poly.pdbx_seq_one_letter_code
_entity_poly.pdbx_strand_id
1 'polypeptide(L)'
;MAIKRQVERYAAYYFNWCQAFGEHDAVADETGALTWLVGEDRVGVILAARERREILRELMHQERATPELTISPEYIQVNDTRIALPSLPDTTALDRLRGLFEGQDPLHLFLTYHVFYPAGTRIITFSRKHPLGLLYKTVGKLQVRLR
;
A
#
# COMPACT_ATOMS: atom_id res chain seq x y z
N MET A 1 10.18 17.91 -1.54
CA MET A 1 10.87 17.44 -0.30
C MET A 1 10.47 16.00 -0.09
N ALA A 2 11.42 15.11 0.22
CA ALA A 2 11.08 13.72 0.49
C ALA A 2 10.40 13.61 1.86
N ILE A 3 9.19 13.07 1.92
CA ILE A 3 8.46 12.86 3.18
C ILE A 3 8.93 11.56 3.79
N LYS A 4 9.26 11.59 5.08
CA LYS A 4 9.53 10.39 5.88
C LYS A 4 8.47 10.26 6.96
N ARG A 5 7.79 9.13 6.99
CA ARG A 5 6.71 8.89 7.94
C ARG A 5 6.70 7.46 8.46
N GLN A 6 6.49 7.31 9.76
CA GLN A 6 6.26 6.02 10.37
C GLN A 6 4.77 5.67 10.28
N VAL A 7 4.48 4.46 9.82
CA VAL A 7 3.13 3.95 9.56
C VAL A 7 2.93 2.69 10.37
N GLU A 8 1.76 2.54 10.99
CA GLU A 8 1.40 1.31 11.70
C GLU A 8 0.98 0.23 10.71
N ARG A 9 1.47 -0.99 10.90
CA ARG A 9 1.26 -2.09 9.97
C ARG A 9 0.43 -3.18 10.60
N TYR A 10 -0.51 -3.72 9.83
CA TYR A 10 -1.45 -4.72 10.29
C TYR A 10 -1.53 -5.91 9.35
N ALA A 11 -1.61 -7.11 9.92
CA ALA A 11 -1.87 -8.35 9.20
C ALA A 11 -3.22 -8.92 9.62
N ALA A 12 -3.88 -9.64 8.70
CA ALA A 12 -5.10 -10.35 9.03
C ALA A 12 -4.85 -11.47 10.06
N TYR A 13 -5.80 -11.70 10.97
CA TYR A 13 -5.77 -12.87 11.86
C TYR A 13 -5.91 -14.17 11.08
N TYR A 14 -6.76 -14.18 10.07
CA TYR A 14 -7.11 -15.36 9.31
C TYR A 14 -6.50 -15.30 7.90
N PHE A 15 -5.97 -16.43 7.45
CA PHE A 15 -5.38 -16.54 6.13
C PHE A 15 -6.39 -16.14 5.05
N ASN A 16 -5.96 -15.31 4.11
CA ASN A 16 -6.78 -14.77 3.00
C ASN A 16 -7.98 -13.89 3.37
N TRP A 17 -8.19 -13.57 4.64
CA TRP A 17 -9.20 -12.61 5.05
C TRP A 17 -8.67 -11.19 4.89
N CYS A 18 -9.49 -10.32 4.33
CA CYS A 18 -9.23 -8.89 4.21
C CYS A 18 -10.56 -8.16 4.28
N GLN A 19 -10.58 -6.92 4.76
CA GLN A 19 -11.72 -6.02 4.58
C GLN A 19 -11.79 -5.51 3.13
N ALA A 20 -12.98 -5.13 2.70
CA ALA A 20 -13.17 -4.51 1.39
C ALA A 20 -12.50 -3.12 1.36
N PHE A 21 -11.93 -2.75 0.21
CA PHE A 21 -11.34 -1.42 0.00
C PHE A 21 -12.41 -0.32 0.01
N GLY A 22 -13.58 -0.60 -0.54
CA GLY A 22 -14.68 0.36 -0.71
C GLY A 22 -14.66 1.05 -2.07
N GLU A 23 -15.48 2.09 -2.21
CA GLU A 23 -15.56 2.93 -3.42
C GLU A 23 -14.23 3.64 -3.69
N HIS A 24 -13.87 3.72 -4.98
CA HIS A 24 -12.59 4.28 -5.41
C HIS A 24 -12.54 4.56 -6.91
N ASP A 25 -11.64 5.47 -7.27
CA ASP A 25 -11.17 5.66 -8.63
C ASP A 25 -9.91 4.82 -8.86
N ALA A 26 -9.77 4.24 -10.05
CA ALA A 26 -8.62 3.42 -10.44
C ALA A 26 -7.80 4.12 -11.51
N VAL A 27 -6.48 4.24 -11.27
CA VAL A 27 -5.50 4.79 -12.21
C VAL A 27 -4.48 3.69 -12.49
N ALA A 28 -4.62 3.03 -13.64
CA ALA A 28 -3.66 2.02 -14.08
C ALA A 28 -2.44 2.69 -14.71
N ASP A 29 -1.26 2.10 -14.49
CA ASP A 29 -0.07 2.50 -15.24
C ASP A 29 -0.15 1.99 -16.69
N GLU A 30 0.60 2.61 -17.61
CA GLU A 30 0.56 2.26 -19.04
C GLU A 30 1.01 0.82 -19.32
N THR A 31 1.81 0.24 -18.42
CA THR A 31 2.35 -1.12 -18.60
C THR A 31 1.57 -2.22 -17.90
N GLY A 32 0.58 -1.85 -17.07
CA GLY A 32 -0.16 -2.78 -16.23
C GLY A 32 0.65 -3.39 -15.07
N ALA A 33 1.83 -2.85 -14.74
CA ALA A 33 2.63 -3.29 -13.61
C ALA A 33 1.98 -2.91 -12.26
N LEU A 34 1.17 -1.85 -12.24
CA LEU A 34 0.57 -1.32 -11.03
C LEU A 34 -0.77 -0.62 -11.33
N THR A 35 -1.71 -0.72 -10.41
CA THR A 35 -2.93 0.11 -10.41
C THR A 35 -3.04 0.85 -9.08
N TRP A 36 -3.09 2.17 -9.14
CA TRP A 36 -3.41 3.02 -8.00
C TRP A 36 -4.91 3.06 -7.79
N LEU A 37 -5.33 2.97 -6.54
CA LEU A 37 -6.73 3.16 -6.14
C LEU A 37 -6.80 4.38 -5.23
N VAL A 38 -7.66 5.35 -5.56
CA VAL A 38 -7.86 6.55 -4.75
C VAL A 38 -9.27 6.52 -4.18
N GLY A 39 -9.37 6.48 -2.86
CA GLY A 39 -10.63 6.68 -2.13
C GLY A 39 -10.55 7.94 -1.27
N GLU A 40 -11.64 8.23 -0.55
CA GLU A 40 -11.76 9.45 0.26
C GLU A 40 -10.65 9.58 1.33
N ASP A 41 -10.49 8.56 2.18
CA ASP A 41 -9.52 8.54 3.30
C ASP A 41 -8.41 7.49 3.13
N ARG A 42 -8.20 7.02 1.90
CA ARG A 42 -7.30 5.90 1.63
C ARG A 42 -6.73 5.93 0.22
N VAL A 43 -5.51 5.42 0.10
CA VAL A 43 -4.87 5.14 -1.18
C VAL A 43 -4.46 3.67 -1.20
N GLY A 44 -4.76 2.99 -2.29
CA GLY A 44 -4.47 1.59 -2.53
C GLY A 44 -3.47 1.43 -3.67
N VAL A 45 -2.70 0.35 -3.61
CA VAL A 45 -1.83 -0.10 -4.70
C VAL A 45 -2.10 -1.56 -4.97
N ILE A 46 -2.50 -1.88 -6.20
CA ILE A 46 -2.50 -3.23 -6.74
C ILE A 46 -1.20 -3.40 -7.52
N LEU A 47 -0.44 -4.45 -7.20
CA LEU A 47 0.75 -4.84 -7.95
C LEU A 47 0.41 -6.01 -8.89
N ALA A 48 1.03 -6.00 -10.07
CA ALA A 48 1.01 -7.13 -10.99
C ALA A 48 1.51 -8.42 -10.31
N ALA A 49 1.03 -9.56 -10.82
CA ALA A 49 1.18 -10.85 -10.13
C ALA A 49 2.65 -11.28 -9.94
N ARG A 50 3.54 -10.91 -10.87
CA ARG A 50 4.96 -11.27 -10.84
C ARG A 50 5.67 -10.62 -9.66
N GLU A 51 5.40 -9.34 -9.42
CA GLU A 51 6.11 -8.52 -8.44
C GLU A 51 5.45 -8.53 -7.05
N ARG A 52 4.14 -8.82 -7.01
CA ARG A 52 3.33 -8.79 -5.78
C ARG A 52 3.86 -9.69 -4.68
N ARG A 53 4.30 -10.92 -5.01
CA ARG A 53 4.64 -11.93 -3.98
C ARG A 53 5.83 -11.50 -3.12
N GLU A 54 6.86 -10.95 -3.74
CA GLU A 54 8.09 -10.54 -3.05
C GLU A 54 7.86 -9.28 -2.22
N ILE A 55 7.22 -8.25 -2.81
CA ILE A 55 6.88 -7.03 -2.07
C ILE A 55 5.97 -7.33 -0.89
N LEU A 56 4.92 -8.13 -1.06
CA LEU A 56 4.03 -8.46 0.05
C LEU A 56 4.73 -9.26 1.14
N ARG A 57 5.66 -10.16 0.77
CA ARG A 57 6.45 -10.91 1.76
C ARG A 57 7.30 -9.96 2.58
N GLU A 58 8.07 -9.07 1.94
CA GLU A 58 8.93 -8.11 2.62
C GLU A 58 8.16 -7.11 3.47
N LEU A 59 7.04 -6.63 2.93
CA LEU A 59 6.17 -5.68 3.61
C LEU A 59 5.48 -6.31 4.82
N MET A 60 5.06 -7.58 4.72
CA MET A 60 4.26 -8.27 5.75
C MET A 60 5.09 -9.18 6.67
N HIS A 61 6.41 -9.27 6.50
CA HIS A 61 7.28 -10.05 7.37
C HIS A 61 7.18 -9.56 8.82
N GLN A 62 6.85 -10.45 9.77
CA GLN A 62 6.59 -10.06 11.17
C GLN A 62 7.87 -9.94 12.00
N GLU A 63 8.93 -10.67 11.62
CA GLU A 63 10.18 -10.73 12.39
C GLU A 63 11.19 -9.61 12.05
N ARG A 64 10.91 -8.79 11.02
CA ARG A 64 11.78 -7.66 10.64
C ARG A 64 11.36 -6.44 11.46
N ALA A 65 12.30 -5.87 12.24
CA ALA A 65 12.00 -4.85 13.25
C ALA A 65 11.21 -3.64 12.70
N THR A 66 11.65 -3.09 11.56
CA THR A 66 10.93 -2.00 10.86
C THR A 66 11.32 -2.02 9.37
N PRO A 67 10.49 -2.57 8.47
CA PRO A 67 10.77 -2.48 7.03
C PRO A 67 10.84 -1.02 6.56
N GLU A 68 11.59 -0.77 5.48
CA GLU A 68 11.61 0.52 4.78
C GLU A 68 10.87 0.39 3.45
N LEU A 69 9.84 1.20 3.26
CA LEU A 69 9.13 1.34 1.99
C LEU A 69 9.48 2.69 1.38
N THR A 70 10.07 2.69 0.19
CA THR A 70 10.25 3.88 -0.63
C THR A 70 9.27 3.85 -1.80
N ILE A 71 8.50 4.91 -1.93
CA ILE A 71 7.61 5.16 -3.07
C ILE A 71 8.18 6.37 -3.80
N SER A 72 8.48 6.17 -5.07
CA SER A 72 9.01 7.17 -5.99
C SER A 72 8.20 7.11 -7.29
N PRO A 73 8.19 8.19 -8.08
CA PRO A 73 7.70 8.17 -9.45
C PRO A 73 8.20 7.00 -10.30
N GLU A 74 9.43 6.56 -10.08
CA GLU A 74 10.12 5.59 -10.94
C GLU A 74 10.15 4.18 -10.35
N TYR A 75 9.79 4.01 -9.08
CA TYR A 75 9.85 2.71 -8.42
C TYR A 75 9.08 2.65 -7.10
N ILE A 76 8.68 1.42 -6.75
CA ILE A 76 8.33 1.04 -5.39
C ILE A 76 9.43 0.10 -4.89
N GLN A 77 9.96 0.36 -3.70
CA GLN A 77 10.99 -0.47 -3.10
C GLN A 77 10.64 -0.77 -1.64
N VAL A 78 10.64 -2.05 -1.29
CA VAL A 78 10.58 -2.51 0.11
C VAL A 78 11.89 -3.18 0.43
N ASN A 79 12.63 -2.60 1.37
CA ASN A 79 13.98 -3.03 1.73
C ASN A 79 14.86 -3.10 0.46
N ASP A 80 15.33 -4.29 0.07
CA ASP A 80 16.16 -4.53 -1.10
C ASP A 80 15.36 -4.94 -2.35
N THR A 81 14.05 -5.18 -2.21
CA THR A 81 13.17 -5.58 -3.32
C THR A 81 12.59 -4.35 -4.00
N ARG A 82 12.91 -4.16 -5.28
CA ARG A 82 12.50 -2.99 -6.07
C ARG A 82 11.71 -3.39 -7.31
N ILE A 83 10.61 -2.68 -7.54
CA ILE A 83 9.82 -2.72 -8.78
C ILE A 83 9.99 -1.38 -9.49
N ALA A 84 10.40 -1.39 -10.75
CA ALA A 84 10.39 -0.19 -11.57
C ALA A 84 8.95 0.19 -11.94
N LEU A 85 8.62 1.48 -11.86
CA LEU A 85 7.40 2.06 -12.40
C LEU A 85 7.76 2.64 -13.78
N PRO A 86 7.34 1.99 -14.88
CA PRO A 86 7.84 2.31 -16.22
C PRO A 86 7.40 3.68 -16.78
N SER A 87 6.35 4.27 -16.23
CA SER A 87 5.96 5.67 -16.42
C SER A 87 4.88 5.99 -15.39
N LEU A 88 4.81 7.22 -14.87
CA LEU A 88 3.64 7.68 -14.14
C LEU A 88 2.67 8.31 -15.14
N PRO A 89 1.64 7.60 -15.62
CA PRO A 89 0.44 8.31 -16.03
C PRO A 89 -0.23 8.79 -14.73
N ASP A 90 -0.36 10.11 -14.61
CA ASP A 90 -1.11 10.81 -13.58
C ASP A 90 -0.49 10.84 -12.16
N THR A 91 0.02 12.02 -11.76
CA THR A 91 0.55 12.26 -10.40
C THR A 91 -0.54 12.31 -9.34
N THR A 92 -1.83 12.31 -9.71
CA THR A 92 -2.95 12.44 -8.78
C THR A 92 -2.89 11.44 -7.63
N ALA A 93 -2.59 10.16 -7.90
CA ALA A 93 -2.49 9.15 -6.84
C ALA A 93 -1.32 9.43 -5.88
N LEU A 94 -0.16 9.86 -6.40
CA LEU A 94 0.99 10.24 -5.58
C LEU A 94 0.75 11.54 -4.81
N ASP A 95 0.05 12.51 -5.39
CA ASP A 95 -0.34 13.76 -4.73
C ASP A 95 -1.35 13.48 -3.60
N ARG A 96 -2.30 12.57 -3.81
CA ARG A 96 -3.23 12.10 -2.78
C ARG A 96 -2.50 11.33 -1.68
N LEU A 97 -1.57 10.45 -2.05
CA LEU A 97 -0.71 9.77 -1.09
C LEU A 97 0.13 10.78 -0.30
N ARG A 98 0.69 11.79 -0.96
CA ARG A 98 1.41 12.89 -0.31
C ARG A 98 0.53 13.60 0.72
N GLY A 99 -0.69 13.98 0.34
CA GLY A 99 -1.65 14.60 1.25
C GLY A 99 -2.05 13.70 2.44
N LEU A 100 -2.18 12.38 2.23
CA LEU A 100 -2.37 11.44 3.34
C LEU A 100 -1.19 11.48 4.32
N PHE A 101 0.02 11.56 3.78
CA PHE A 101 1.29 11.50 4.51
C PHE A 101 1.69 12.80 5.21
N GLU A 102 1.29 13.97 4.72
CA GLU A 102 1.58 15.27 5.35
C GLU A 102 0.76 15.55 6.62
N GLY A 103 -0.38 14.86 6.81
CA GLY A 103 -1.20 15.00 8.01
C GLY A 103 -0.53 14.50 9.29
N GLN A 104 -1.06 14.91 10.46
CA GLN A 104 -0.58 14.43 11.77
C GLN A 104 -1.29 13.16 12.24
N ASP A 105 -2.49 12.87 11.71
CA ASP A 105 -3.30 11.71 12.10
C ASP A 105 -2.60 10.38 11.86
N PRO A 106 -2.68 9.39 12.77
CA PRO A 106 -2.08 8.07 12.55
C PRO A 106 -2.36 7.52 11.15
N LEU A 107 -1.34 6.90 10.55
CA LEU A 107 -1.47 6.26 9.25
C LEU A 107 -1.30 4.75 9.41
N HIS A 108 -2.20 4.02 8.78
CA HIS A 108 -2.28 2.57 8.87
C HIS A 108 -2.02 1.94 7.50
N LEU A 109 -1.26 0.84 7.49
CA LEU A 109 -1.02 -0.01 6.33
C LEU A 109 -1.56 -1.41 6.59
N PHE A 110 -2.41 -1.88 5.67
CA PHE A 110 -2.98 -3.22 5.70
C PHE A 110 -3.40 -3.67 4.30
N LEU A 111 -3.66 -4.97 4.13
CA LEU A 111 -4.13 -5.52 2.86
C LEU A 111 -5.65 -5.50 2.81
N THR A 112 -6.22 -5.04 1.69
CA THR A 112 -7.66 -5.11 1.41
C THR A 112 -7.94 -5.89 0.13
N TYR A 113 -9.22 -6.10 -0.18
CA TYR A 113 -9.68 -6.66 -1.45
C TYR A 113 -10.79 -5.79 -2.05
N HIS A 114 -11.13 -6.02 -3.31
CA HIS A 114 -12.34 -5.48 -3.92
C HIS A 114 -12.94 -6.51 -4.87
N VAL A 115 -14.28 -6.54 -4.98
CA VAL A 115 -15.01 -7.55 -5.78
C VAL A 115 -14.83 -7.39 -7.29
N PHE A 116 -14.50 -6.18 -7.76
CA PHE A 116 -14.21 -5.92 -9.18
C PHE A 116 -12.84 -6.41 -9.65
N TYR A 117 -11.94 -6.78 -8.73
CA TYR A 117 -10.62 -7.30 -9.09
C TYR A 117 -10.60 -8.82 -9.02
N PRO A 118 -9.76 -9.48 -9.83
CA PRO A 118 -9.64 -10.94 -9.83
C PRO A 118 -9.41 -11.51 -8.43
N ALA A 119 -9.96 -12.70 -8.19
CA ALA A 119 -9.79 -13.39 -6.91
C ALA A 119 -8.31 -13.54 -6.53
N GLY A 120 -7.99 -13.31 -5.26
CA GLY A 120 -6.61 -13.33 -4.75
C GLY A 120 -5.82 -12.04 -5.00
N THR A 121 -6.39 -11.05 -5.69
CA THR A 121 -5.82 -9.70 -5.74
C THR A 121 -5.82 -9.09 -4.34
N ARG A 122 -4.68 -8.55 -3.93
CA ARG A 122 -4.51 -7.83 -2.67
C ARG A 122 -4.11 -6.42 -2.98
N ILE A 123 -4.81 -5.48 -2.35
CA ILE A 123 -4.54 -4.07 -2.44
C ILE A 123 -3.72 -3.70 -1.20
N ILE A 124 -2.53 -3.14 -1.40
CA ILE A 124 -1.75 -2.53 -0.32
C ILE A 124 -2.41 -1.19 -0.01
N THR A 125 -3.01 -1.05 1.17
CA THR A 125 -3.83 0.11 1.52
C THR A 125 -3.15 0.95 2.58
N PHE A 126 -3.01 2.25 2.30
CA PHE A 126 -2.75 3.30 3.29
C PHE A 126 -4.08 3.96 3.66
N SER A 127 -4.37 4.08 4.94
CA SER A 127 -5.58 4.79 5.40
C SER A 127 -5.34 5.53 6.70
N ARG A 128 -6.06 6.64 6.88
CA ARG A 128 -6.18 7.34 8.17
C ARG A 128 -7.19 6.65 9.11
N LYS A 129 -8.02 5.75 8.58
CA LYS A 129 -8.94 4.95 9.38
C LYS A 129 -8.26 3.66 9.82
N HIS A 130 -8.41 3.33 11.08
CA HIS A 130 -7.94 2.06 11.63
C HIS A 130 -8.64 0.88 10.90
N PRO A 131 -7.94 -0.23 10.60
CA PRO A 131 -8.58 -1.40 10.02
C PRO A 131 -9.58 -2.06 10.99
N LEU A 132 -10.48 -2.90 10.49
CA LEU A 132 -11.45 -3.62 11.33
C LEU A 132 -10.73 -4.51 12.36
N GLY A 133 -10.84 -4.16 13.65
CA GLY A 133 -10.09 -4.83 14.73
C GLY A 133 -10.39 -6.33 14.88
N LEU A 134 -11.55 -6.81 14.43
CA LEU A 134 -11.89 -8.24 14.40
C LEU A 134 -11.14 -9.02 13.31
N LEU A 135 -10.65 -8.32 12.29
CA LEU A 135 -9.97 -8.92 11.13
C LEU A 135 -8.46 -8.79 11.22
N TYR A 136 -7.94 -7.77 11.89
CA TYR A 136 -6.53 -7.40 11.83
C TYR A 136 -5.88 -7.31 13.20
N LYS A 137 -4.59 -7.69 13.25
CA LYS A 137 -3.66 -7.45 14.36
C LYS A 137 -2.53 -6.55 13.94
N THR A 138 -2.05 -5.72 14.86
CA THR A 138 -0.81 -4.96 14.67
C THR A 138 0.38 -5.91 14.58
N VAL A 139 1.21 -5.73 13.55
CA VAL A 139 2.44 -6.54 13.34
C VAL A 139 3.72 -5.71 13.41
N GLY A 140 3.60 -4.41 13.66
CA GLY A 140 4.73 -3.53 13.88
C GLY A 140 4.57 -2.21 13.14
N LYS A 141 5.68 -1.52 12.96
CA LYS A 141 5.73 -0.24 12.24
C LYS A 141 6.48 -0.40 10.93
N LEU A 142 6.25 0.52 10.01
CA LEU A 142 6.91 0.63 8.71
C LEU A 142 7.45 2.05 8.59
N GLN A 143 8.70 2.20 8.17
CA GLN A 143 9.22 3.50 7.77
C GLN A 143 8.92 3.69 6.29
N VAL A 144 8.14 4.71 5.96
CA VAL A 144 7.82 5.04 4.58
C VAL A 144 8.55 6.31 4.17
N ARG A 145 9.04 6.33 2.93
CA ARG A 145 9.70 7.46 2.29
C ARG A 145 9.01 7.73 0.96
N LEU A 146 8.37 8.90 0.84
CA LEU A 146 7.85 9.40 -0.43
C LEU A 146 8.91 10.30 -1.04
N ARG A 147 9.38 9.99 -2.26
CA ARG A 147 10.40 10.76 -2.98
C ARG A 147 9.80 11.55 -4.12
#